data_AF-A0A1V6IRV4-F1
#
_entry.id   AF-A0A1V6IRV4-F1
#
_cell.length_a   1.000
_cell.length_b   1.000
_cell.length_c   1.000
_cell.angle_alpha   90.00
_cell.angle_beta   90.00
_cell.angle_gamma   90.00
#
_symmetry.space_group_name_H-M   'P 1'
#
loop_
_entity.id
_entity.type
_entity.pdbx_description
1 polymer ?
#
loop_
_entity_poly.entity_id
_entity_poly.type
_entity_poly.pdbx_seq_one_letter_code
_entity_poly.pdbx_strand_id
1 'polypeptide(L)' 'MTEIDLSSFFINNAKLCDLDAYIKKAIDLAGEGNDVVLTGAGPVWLYLKIAHALHGKARKLIYRSPVTGDVVIFDHSPE' A
#
# COMPACT_ATOMS: atom_id res chain seq x y z
N MET A 1 2.56 -11.00 -7.52
CA MET A 1 2.98 -9.99 -6.54
C MET A 1 2.85 -8.63 -7.20
N THR A 2 1.98 -7.77 -6.67
CA THR A 2 1.63 -6.46 -7.24
C THR A 2 2.41 -5.39 -6.48
N GLU A 3 3.22 -4.60 -7.18
CA GLU A 3 3.93 -3.48 -6.58
C GLU A 3 3.17 -2.17 -6.80
N ILE A 4 3.01 -1.39 -5.72
CA ILE A 4 2.31 -0.11 -5.71
C ILE A 4 3.27 0.94 -5.15
N ASP A 5 3.73 1.83 -6.03
CA ASP A 5 4.54 3.00 -5.65
C ASP A 5 3.63 4.17 -5.26
N LEU A 6 3.60 4.49 -3.96
CA LEU A 6 2.77 5.57 -3.43
C LEU A 6 3.23 6.96 -3.88
N SER A 7 4.47 7.13 -4.33
CA SER A 7 4.94 8.43 -4.84
C SER A 7 4.20 8.84 -6.13
N SER A 8 3.63 7.87 -6.85
CA SER A 8 2.82 8.09 -8.05
C SER A 8 1.36 8.52 -7.76
N PHE A 9 0.97 8.65 -6.50
CA PHE A 9 -0.42 8.91 -6.12
C PHE A 9 -0.74 10.40 -6.03
N PHE A 10 0.27 11.25 -5.92
CA PHE A 10 0.13 12.68 -5.71
C PHE A 10 1.30 13.45 -6.34
N ILE A 11 1.14 14.77 -6.49
CA ILE A 11 2.20 15.64 -6.98
C ILE A 11 2.78 16.41 -5.79
N ASN A 12 4.09 16.26 -5.56
CA ASN A 12 4.86 16.84 -4.46
C ASN A 12 4.42 16.37 -3.05
N ASN A 13 3.20 16.72 -2.63
CA ASN A 13 2.66 16.40 -1.31
C ASN A 13 1.29 15.73 -1.43
N ALA A 14 1.10 14.64 -0.71
CA ALA A 14 -0.21 14.03 -0.52
C ALA A 14 -1.12 14.95 0.29
N LYS A 15 -2.40 15.01 -0.05
CA LYS A 15 -3.39 15.85 0.65
C LYS A 15 -4.43 14.99 1.34
N LEU A 16 -4.82 15.39 2.56
CA LEU A 16 -5.87 14.69 3.31
C LEU A 16 -7.23 14.74 2.62
N CYS A 17 -7.53 15.82 1.88
CA CYS A 17 -8.79 15.94 1.13
C CYS A 17 -8.91 14.91 -0.01
N ASP A 18 -7.79 14.35 -0.47
CA ASP A 18 -7.72 13.39 -1.57
C ASP A 18 -7.60 11.94 -1.05
N LEU A 19 -7.67 11.74 0.28
CA LEU A 19 -7.42 10.45 0.93
C LEU A 19 -8.26 9.31 0.34
N ASP A 20 -9.56 9.54 0.13
CA ASP A 20 -10.46 8.53 -0.42
C ASP A 20 -10.07 8.14 -1.85
N ALA A 21 -9.57 9.09 -2.65
CA ALA A 21 -9.08 8.82 -4.00
C ALA A 21 -7.81 7.97 -3.98
N TYR A 22 -6.89 8.24 -3.05
CA TYR A 22 -5.69 7.43 -2.86
C TYR A 22 -6.02 6.01 -2.41
N ILE A 23 -6.93 5.86 -1.45
CA ILE A 23 -7.38 4.54 -0.97
C ILE A 23 -8.02 3.76 -2.11
N LYS A 24 -8.94 4.39 -2.85
CA LYS A 24 -9.60 3.75 -3.99
C LYS A 24 -8.58 3.28 -5.03
N LYS A 25 -7.64 4.14 -5.42
CA LYS A 25 -6.58 3.80 -6.37
C LYS A 25 -5.74 2.60 -5.88
N ALA A 26 -5.39 2.55 -4.60
CA ALA A 26 -4.64 1.44 -4.03
C ALA A 26 -5.44 0.12 -4.06
N ILE A 27 -6.72 0.15 -3.71
CA ILE A 27 -7.60 -1.03 -3.76
C ILE A 27 -7.73 -1.53 -5.20
N ASP A 28 -7.98 -0.62 -6.15
CA ASP A 28 -8.14 -0.97 -7.57
C ASP A 28 -6.86 -1.61 -8.13
N LEU A 29 -5.69 -1.10 -7.76
CA LEU A 29 -4.40 -1.66 -8.16
C LEU A 29 -4.09 -2.99 -7.47
N ALA A 30 -4.39 -3.11 -6.18
CA ALA A 30 -4.14 -4.32 -5.40
C ALA A 30 -4.96 -5.51 -5.91
N GLY A 31 -6.21 -5.29 -6.30
CA GLY A 31 -7.15 -6.37 -6.60
C GLY A 31 -7.52 -7.20 -5.36
N GLU A 32 -8.08 -8.39 -5.59
CA GLU A 32 -8.52 -9.31 -4.53
C GLU A 32 -7.59 -10.53 -4.45
N GLY A 33 -7.09 -10.85 -3.25
CA GLY A 33 -6.28 -12.04 -2.97
C GLY A 33 -4.82 -11.99 -3.41
N ASN A 34 -4.35 -10.88 -3.96
CA ASN A 34 -2.95 -10.74 -4.40
C ASN A 34 -1.99 -10.51 -3.22
N ASP A 35 -0.73 -10.89 -3.41
CA ASP A 35 0.38 -10.42 -2.57
C ASP A 35 0.80 -9.04 -3.06
N VAL A 36 0.81 -8.05 -2.18
CA VAL A 36 1.02 -6.64 -2.51
C VAL A 36 2.28 -6.11 -1.84
N VAL A 37 3.04 -5.28 -2.57
CA VAL A 37 4.13 -4.46 -2.04
C VAL A 37 3.75 -3.01 -2.10
N LEU A 38 3.85 -2.30 -0.98
CA LEU A 38 3.83 -0.84 -0.95
C LEU A 38 5.27 -0.33 -0.88
N THR A 39 5.60 0.59 -1.78
CA THR A 39 6.90 1.26 -1.82
C THR A 39 6.74 2.73 -2.20
N GLY A 40 7.85 3.43 -2.41
CA GLY A 40 7.87 4.84 -2.81
C GLY A 40 8.06 5.83 -1.67
N ALA A 41 8.18 7.10 -2.03
CA ALA A 41 8.13 8.19 -1.07
C ALA A 41 6.67 8.58 -0.76
N GLY A 42 6.32 8.69 0.51
CA GLY A 42 5.00 9.12 0.92
C GLY A 42 4.92 9.35 2.43
N PRO A 43 3.95 10.13 2.91
CA PRO A 43 3.81 10.36 4.33
C PRO A 43 3.33 9.10 5.05
N VAL A 44 3.78 8.92 6.29
CA VAL A 44 3.47 7.73 7.11
C VAL A 44 1.96 7.50 7.22
N TRP A 45 1.16 8.55 7.38
CA TRP A 45 -0.29 8.43 7.49
C TRP A 45 -0.93 7.79 6.25
N LEU A 46 -0.37 8.00 5.06
CA LEU A 46 -0.91 7.43 3.82
C LEU A 46 -0.64 5.93 3.75
N TYR A 47 0.57 5.50 4.12
CA TYR A 47 0.90 4.08 4.28
C TYR A 47 -0.04 3.39 5.25
N LEU A 48 -0.27 3.99 6.43
CA LEU A 48 -1.16 3.40 7.44
C LEU A 48 -2.60 3.25 6.93
N LYS A 49 -3.13 4.28 6.25
CA LYS A 49 -4.50 4.24 5.70
C LYS A 49 -4.65 3.21 4.58
N ILE A 50 -3.68 3.15 3.66
CA ILE A 50 -3.70 2.18 2.56
C ILE A 50 -3.49 0.77 3.09
N ALA A 51 -2.53 0.54 3.99
CA ALA A 51 -2.30 -0.78 4.58
C ALA A 51 -3.55 -1.32 5.29
N HIS A 52 -4.25 -0.47 6.06
CA HIS A 52 -5.51 -0.84 6.69
C HIS A 52 -6.60 -1.20 5.66
N ALA A 53 -6.77 -0.37 4.62
CA ALA A 53 -7.75 -0.63 3.57
C ALA A 53 -7.46 -1.92 2.78
N LEU A 54 -6.18 -2.28 2.62
CA LEU A 54 -5.76 -3.49 1.92
C LEU A 54 -5.83 -4.76 2.78
N HIS A 55 -5.98 -4.67 4.10
CA HIS A 55 -5.98 -5.83 5.00
C HIS A 55 -7.07 -6.86 4.67
N GLY A 56 -8.24 -6.40 4.21
CA GLY A 56 -9.33 -7.28 3.77
C GLY A 56 -9.36 -7.54 2.27
N LYS A 57 -8.32 -7.17 1.53
CA LYS A 57 -8.26 -7.22 0.05
C LYS A 57 -7.07 -8.02 -0.44
N ALA A 58 -5.88 -7.73 0.07
CA ALA A 58 -4.67 -8.46 -0.24
C ALA A 58 -4.56 -9.72 0.63
N ARG A 59 -3.97 -10.79 0.09
CA ARG A 59 -3.60 -11.96 0.87
C ARG A 59 -2.43 -11.67 1.79
N LYS A 60 -1.44 -10.92 1.28
CA LYS A 60 -0.22 -10.55 1.98
C LYS A 60 0.15 -9.12 1.62
N LEU A 61 0.65 -8.35 2.59
CA LEU A 61 1.13 -7.00 2.37
C LEU A 61 2.56 -6.85 2.88
N ILE A 62 3.43 -6.31 2.03
CA ILE A 62 4.82 -6.03 2.31
C ILE A 62 5.06 -4.53 2.16
N TYR A 63 5.78 -3.94 3.09
CA TYR A 63 6.40 -2.63 2.93
C TYR A 63 7.84 -2.80 2.44
N ARG A 64 8.19 -2.12 1.35
CA ARG A 64 9.55 -2.16 0.78
C ARG A 64 10.18 -0.77 0.86
N SER A 65 11.32 -0.69 1.54
CA SER A 65 12.14 0.52 1.60
C SER A 65 13.61 0.22 1.26
N PRO A 66 14.38 1.19 0.73
CA PRO A 66 15.79 1.00 0.45
C PRO A 66 16.65 0.78 1.71
N VAL A 67 16.11 1.09 2.90
CA VAL A 67 16.85 0.97 4.18
C VAL A 67 16.59 -0.37 4.85
N THR A 68 15.33 -0.81 4.89
CA THR A 68 14.91 -2.03 5.60
C THR A 68 14.79 -3.24 4.70
N GLY A 69 14.76 -3.04 3.37
CA GLY A 69 14.29 -4.06 2.45
C GLY A 69 12.80 -4.36 2.66
N ASP A 70 12.42 -5.62 2.49
CA ASP A 70 11.04 -6.08 2.62
C ASP A 70 10.67 -6.37 4.07
N VAL A 71 9.63 -5.71 4.53
CA VAL A 71 9.02 -5.92 5.85
C VAL A 71 7.59 -6.38 5.66
N VAL A 72 7.27 -7.59 6.10
CA VAL A 72 5.90 -8.10 6.08
C VAL A 72 5.05 -7.31 7.07
N ILE A 73 3.95 -6.73 6.60
CA ILE A 73 2.97 -6.01 7.43
C ILE A 73 1.89 -6.97 7.92
N PHE A 74 1.36 -7.81 7.03
CA PHE A 74 0.49 -8.93 7.37
C PHE A 74 0.64 -10.04 6.32
N ASP A 75 0.28 -11.26 6.71
CA ASP A 75 0.27 -12.44 5.86
C ASP A 75 -0.90 -13.35 6.27
N HIS A 76 -1.86 -13.52 5.37
CA HIS A 76 -3.00 -14.44 5.52
C HIS A 76 -2.82 -15.72 4.69
N SER A 77 -1.60 -16.04 4.28
CA SER A 77 -1.32 -17.31 3.62
C SER A 77 -1.63 -18.46 4.59
N PRO A 78 -2.35 -19.51 4.13
CA PRO A 78 -2.77 -20.62 4.98
C PRO A 78 -1.68 -21.67 5.23
N GLU A 79 -0.51 -21.47 4.63
CA GLU A 79 0.66 -22.35 4.68
C GLU A 79 1.59 -22.04 5.87
#